data_AF-A0A1I8BWD5-F1
#
_entry.id   AF-A0A1I8BWD5-F1
#
_cell.length_a   1.000
_cell.length_b   1.000
_cell.length_c   1.000
_cell.angle_alpha   90.00
_cell.angle_beta   90.00
_cell.angle_gamma   90.00
#
_symmetry.space_group_name_H-M   'P 1'
#
loop_
_entity.id
_entity.type
_entity.pdbx_description
1 polymer ?
#
loop_
_entity_poly.entity_id
_entity_poly.type
_entity_poly.pdbx_seq_one_letter_code
_entity_poly.pdbx_strand_id
1 'polypeptide(L)'
;MHLIKFIHLKFENIFNFLGHFVYRWRWIVIIICAENAPSRYEYNVAREFFQELGGLFHLVVAMQASDGGNLLRPDYIDKALEIEEYLQFGLKIEFDGRQLAYSDFCGSQCENSDVVQIFLSLYRNWQQHQIKMEIKTDKSGAAKLTYPSMDIFGNQIYLGNNIFQVLLNNRSGIVESVCLIVLYFPAICPNSTIEQITKRWEIAVLEYSKKTQTDSLVKLSLTSEGLVSEEVRQTGTEVIPLMPVSVVAMILFTVI
;
A
#
# COMPACT_ATOMS: atom_id res chain seq x y z
N MET A 1 -7.16 -38.67 -52.28
CA MET A 1 -7.06 -37.19 -52.32
C MET A 1 -7.86 -36.48 -51.22
N HIS A 2 -8.08 -37.10 -50.04
CA HIS A 2 -8.82 -36.49 -48.92
C HIS A 2 -7.96 -36.33 -47.64
N LEU A 3 -6.82 -37.03 -47.52
CA LEU A 3 -5.94 -36.96 -46.34
C LEU A 3 -5.06 -35.70 -46.32
N ILE A 4 -4.68 -35.18 -47.48
CA ILE A 4 -3.75 -34.02 -47.60
C ILE A 4 -4.45 -32.70 -47.22
N LYS A 5 -5.77 -32.58 -47.45
CA LYS A 5 -6.55 -31.41 -47.01
C LYS A 5 -6.72 -31.31 -45.49
N PHE A 6 -6.71 -32.45 -44.78
CA PHE A 6 -6.90 -32.49 -43.32
C PHE A 6 -5.63 -32.06 -42.55
N ILE A 7 -4.45 -32.29 -43.14
CA ILE A 7 -3.17 -31.90 -42.54
C ILE A 7 -2.88 -30.41 -42.76
N HIS A 8 -3.26 -29.84 -43.91
CA HIS A 8 -3.07 -28.43 -44.20
C HIS A 8 -3.92 -27.50 -43.30
N LEU A 9 -5.16 -27.90 -42.99
CA LEU A 9 -6.06 -27.15 -42.09
C LEU A 9 -5.61 -27.15 -40.61
N LYS A 10 -4.85 -28.16 -40.18
CA LYS A 10 -4.29 -28.22 -38.82
C LYS A 10 -3.08 -27.29 -38.64
N PHE A 11 -2.31 -27.05 -39.70
CA PHE A 11 -1.08 -26.25 -39.64
C PHE A 11 -1.35 -24.73 -39.59
N GLU A 12 -2.37 -24.23 -40.29
CA GLU A 12 -2.78 -22.82 -40.21
C GLU A 12 -3.38 -22.45 -38.84
N ASN A 13 -4.16 -23.36 -38.23
CA ASN A 13 -4.73 -23.11 -36.90
C ASN A 13 -3.69 -23.11 -35.77
N ILE A 14 -2.62 -23.89 -35.89
CA ILE A 14 -1.52 -23.88 -34.91
C ILE A 14 -0.73 -22.57 -35.00
N PHE A 15 -0.55 -22.00 -36.19
CA PHE A 15 0.14 -20.72 -36.37
C PHE A 15 -0.66 -19.53 -35.79
N ASN A 16 -1.99 -19.55 -35.94
CA ASN A 16 -2.88 -18.58 -35.28
C ASN A 16 -2.89 -18.73 -33.74
N PHE A 17 -2.65 -19.93 -33.21
CA PHE A 17 -2.54 -20.18 -31.77
C PHE A 17 -1.22 -19.66 -31.18
N LEU A 18 -0.12 -19.76 -31.93
CA LEU A 18 1.20 -19.23 -31.54
C LEU A 18 1.30 -17.70 -31.64
N GLY A 19 0.56 -17.06 -32.55
CA GLY A 19 0.48 -15.60 -32.65
C GLY A 19 -0.18 -14.91 -31.44
N HIS A 20 -0.89 -15.66 -30.61
CA HIS A 20 -1.61 -15.15 -29.44
C HIS A 20 -0.77 -15.12 -28.15
N PHE A 21 0.49 -15.58 -28.19
CA PHE A 21 1.32 -15.71 -26.98
C PHE A 21 1.99 -14.40 -26.52
N VAL A 22 1.79 -13.28 -27.24
CA VAL A 22 2.25 -11.96 -26.82
C VAL A 22 1.18 -11.30 -25.94
N TYR A 23 0.95 -11.86 -24.76
CA TYR A 23 0.13 -11.20 -23.75
C TYR A 23 0.92 -10.05 -23.12
N ARG A 24 0.67 -8.82 -23.60
CA ARG A 24 1.08 -7.60 -22.89
C ARG A 24 0.06 -7.35 -21.78
N TRP A 25 0.38 -7.81 -20.57
CA TRP A 25 -0.42 -7.52 -19.38
C TRP A 25 -0.55 -6.01 -19.18
N ARG A 26 -1.78 -5.53 -19.04
CA ARG A 26 -2.15 -4.12 -19.00
C ARG A 26 -2.62 -3.79 -17.58
N TRP A 27 -2.36 -2.57 -17.11
CA TRP A 27 -2.71 -2.11 -15.75
C TRP A 27 -4.19 -2.34 -15.41
N ILE A 28 -4.50 -2.63 -14.14
CA ILE A 28 -5.85 -2.92 -13.62
C ILE A 28 -6.88 -1.89 -14.06
N VAL A 29 -6.53 -0.59 -13.99
CA VAL A 29 -7.42 0.52 -14.36
C VAL A 29 -7.89 0.42 -15.82
N ILE A 30 -7.03 -0.11 -16.70
CA ILE A 30 -7.35 -0.25 -18.13
C ILE A 30 -8.26 -1.46 -18.38
N ILE A 31 -8.25 -2.45 -17.49
CA ILE A 31 -9.09 -3.65 -17.59
C ILE A 31 -10.51 -3.37 -17.07
N ILE A 32 -10.65 -2.58 -16.00
CA ILE A 32 -11.93 -2.36 -15.32
C ILE A 32 -12.80 -1.32 -16.05
N CYS A 33 -12.18 -0.33 -16.72
CA CYS A 33 -12.91 0.77 -17.37
C CYS A 33 -12.97 0.62 -18.90
N ALA A 34 -14.18 0.74 -19.45
CA ALA A 34 -14.39 0.71 -20.91
C ALA A 34 -13.62 1.84 -21.63
N GLU A 35 -13.21 1.60 -22.89
CA GLU A 35 -12.33 2.52 -23.62
C GLU A 35 -12.97 3.89 -23.88
N ASN A 36 -14.29 3.93 -24.05
CA ASN A 36 -15.06 5.15 -24.30
C ASN A 36 -15.81 5.66 -23.06
N ALA A 37 -15.46 5.18 -21.87
CA ALA A 37 -16.10 5.65 -20.65
C ALA A 37 -15.70 7.11 -20.35
N PRO A 38 -16.62 7.97 -19.87
CA PRO A 38 -16.31 9.36 -19.50
C PRO A 38 -15.22 9.44 -18.43
N SER A 39 -15.17 8.48 -17.50
CA SER A 39 -14.10 8.37 -16.50
C SER A 39 -12.71 8.20 -17.10
N ARG A 40 -12.59 7.59 -18.29
CA ARG A 40 -11.31 7.41 -18.98
C ARG A 40 -10.86 8.69 -19.68
N TYR A 41 -11.81 9.49 -20.15
CA TYR A 41 -11.52 10.85 -20.62
C TYR A 41 -11.02 11.73 -19.46
N GLU A 42 -11.76 11.75 -18.35
CA GLU A 42 -11.36 12.51 -17.14
C GLU A 42 -9.99 12.09 -16.62
N TYR A 43 -9.71 10.78 -16.56
CA TYR A 43 -8.40 10.26 -16.16
C TYR A 43 -7.28 10.72 -17.09
N ASN A 44 -7.50 10.72 -18.40
CA ASN A 44 -6.50 11.16 -19.36
C ASN A 44 -6.24 12.67 -19.24
N VAL A 45 -7.29 13.49 -19.10
CA VAL A 45 -7.16 14.94 -18.91
C VAL A 45 -6.45 15.24 -17.58
N ALA A 46 -6.82 14.56 -16.50
CA ALA A 46 -6.13 14.70 -15.21
C ALA A 46 -4.66 14.32 -15.33
N ARG A 47 -4.35 13.18 -15.98
CA ARG A 47 -2.98 12.74 -16.20
C ARG A 47 -2.19 13.74 -17.04
N GLU A 48 -2.78 14.33 -18.08
CA GLU A 48 -2.18 15.41 -18.87
C GLU A 48 -1.87 16.64 -18.04
N PHE A 49 -2.77 17.03 -17.14
CA PHE A 49 -2.54 18.15 -16.22
C PHE A 49 -1.39 17.84 -15.23
N PHE A 50 -1.26 16.59 -14.79
CA PHE A 50 -0.21 16.13 -13.89
C PHE A 50 1.02 15.55 -14.62
N GLN A 51 1.13 15.68 -15.95
CA GLN A 51 2.22 15.08 -16.74
C GLN A 51 3.60 15.61 -16.31
N GLU A 52 3.67 16.82 -15.75
CA GLU A 52 4.92 17.38 -15.21
C GLU A 52 5.41 16.66 -13.94
N LEU A 53 4.53 15.95 -13.23
CA LEU A 53 4.89 15.21 -12.02
C LEU A 53 5.37 13.79 -12.38
N GLY A 54 4.70 13.10 -13.31
CA GLY A 54 5.01 11.69 -13.66
C GLY A 54 3.97 10.71 -13.14
N GLY A 55 4.30 9.42 -13.13
CA GLY A 55 3.43 8.37 -12.57
C GLY A 55 3.34 8.49 -11.06
N LEU A 56 2.13 8.37 -10.49
CA LEU A 56 1.94 8.42 -9.05
C LEU A 56 1.99 7.00 -8.48
N PHE A 57 2.90 6.78 -7.54
CA PHE A 57 3.00 5.53 -6.79
C PHE A 57 2.47 5.74 -5.38
N HIS A 58 1.66 4.78 -4.91
CA HIS A 58 1.14 4.77 -3.55
C HIS A 58 1.36 3.41 -2.91
N LEU A 59 2.06 3.42 -1.77
CA LEU A 59 2.14 2.30 -0.86
C LEU A 59 1.49 2.68 0.46
N VAL A 60 0.64 1.79 0.96
CA VAL A 60 -0.11 1.98 2.20
C VAL A 60 0.27 0.86 3.16
N VAL A 61 0.80 1.23 4.32
CA VAL A 61 1.20 0.28 5.37
C VAL A 61 0.24 0.45 6.54
N ALA A 62 -0.52 -0.60 6.83
CA ALA A 62 -1.42 -0.66 7.96
C ALA A 62 -0.76 -1.39 9.14
N MET A 63 -0.75 -0.76 10.30
CA MET A 63 -0.25 -1.25 11.58
C MET A 63 -1.41 -1.57 12.51
N GLN A 64 -1.43 -2.80 13.01
CA GLN A 64 -2.41 -3.28 13.98
C GLN A 64 -1.71 -3.95 15.15
N ALA A 65 -2.29 -3.88 16.34
CA ALA A 65 -1.78 -4.63 17.48
C ALA A 65 -1.97 -6.14 17.21
N SER A 66 -0.95 -6.95 17.48
CA SER A 66 -0.98 -8.41 17.29
C SER A 66 -2.12 -9.10 18.06
N ASP A 67 -2.47 -8.55 19.23
CA ASP A 67 -3.54 -8.99 20.11
C ASP A 67 -4.92 -8.39 19.73
N GLY A 68 -4.99 -7.58 18.68
CA GLY A 68 -6.20 -6.89 18.24
C GLY A 68 -6.66 -5.77 19.18
N GLY A 69 -5.82 -5.39 20.15
CA GLY A 69 -6.10 -4.36 21.15
C GLY A 69 -5.64 -2.96 20.75
N ASN A 70 -5.39 -2.14 21.77
CA ASN A 70 -4.97 -0.75 21.62
C ASN A 70 -3.49 -0.64 21.18
N LEU A 71 -3.22 0.17 20.16
CA LEU A 71 -1.88 0.48 19.66
C LEU A 71 -1.20 1.63 20.44
N LEU A 72 -1.96 2.40 21.24
CA LEU A 72 -1.45 3.52 22.04
C LEU A 72 -0.80 3.11 23.38
N ARG A 73 -0.47 1.83 23.54
CA ARG A 73 0.31 1.37 24.70
C ARG A 73 1.77 1.80 24.53
N PRO A 74 2.51 2.13 25.61
CA PRO A 74 3.86 2.66 25.50
C PRO A 74 4.81 1.78 24.66
N ASP A 75 4.83 0.46 24.89
CA ASP A 75 5.69 -0.46 24.12
C ASP A 75 5.30 -0.54 22.64
N TYR A 76 4.00 -0.43 22.34
CA TYR A 76 3.46 -0.49 20.98
C TYR A 76 3.71 0.82 20.23
N ILE A 77 3.63 1.96 20.92
CA ILE A 77 3.98 3.28 20.36
C ILE A 77 5.46 3.31 19.99
N ASP A 78 6.33 2.84 20.88
CA ASP A 78 7.77 2.81 20.63
C ASP A 78 8.09 1.91 19.43
N LYS A 79 7.41 0.75 19.32
CA LYS A 79 7.55 -0.13 18.17
C LYS A 79 6.99 0.48 16.88
N ALA A 80 5.86 1.17 16.93
CA ALA A 80 5.26 1.82 15.77
C ALA A 80 6.14 2.96 15.25
N LEU A 81 6.75 3.75 16.15
CA LEU A 81 7.72 4.79 15.79
C LEU A 81 8.99 4.19 15.17
N GLU A 82 9.52 3.09 15.74
CA GLU A 82 10.67 2.38 15.18
C GLU A 82 10.39 1.86 13.75
N ILE A 83 9.20 1.29 13.53
CA ILE A 83 8.79 0.77 12.22
C ILE A 83 8.68 1.91 11.21
N GLU A 84 8.04 3.01 11.59
CA GLU A 84 7.86 4.17 10.72
C GLU A 84 9.21 4.77 10.30
N GLU A 85 10.11 5.02 11.26
CA GLU A 85 11.47 5.53 11.01
C GLU A 85 12.29 4.54 10.16
N TYR A 86 12.16 3.24 10.42
CA TYR A 86 12.84 2.22 9.62
C TYR A 86 12.33 2.21 8.17
N LEU A 87 11.03 2.31 7.93
CA LEU A 87 10.48 2.32 6.56
C LEU A 87 10.88 3.58 5.80
N GLN A 88 10.94 4.74 6.46
CA GLN A 88 11.27 6.02 5.82
C GLN A 88 12.77 6.18 5.55
N PHE A 89 13.65 5.84 6.51
CA PHE A 89 15.09 6.11 6.45
C PHE A 89 15.99 4.88 6.57
N GLY A 90 15.55 3.85 7.29
CA GLY A 90 16.36 2.67 7.61
C GLY A 90 16.41 1.62 6.49
N LEU A 91 15.30 1.46 5.75
CA LEU A 91 15.13 0.46 4.71
C LEU A 91 15.82 0.92 3.43
N LYS A 92 17.03 0.43 3.23
CA LYS A 92 17.87 0.75 2.07
C LYS A 92 17.79 -0.35 1.03
N ILE A 93 17.59 0.05 -0.21
CA ILE A 93 17.64 -0.82 -1.38
C ILE A 93 18.88 -0.52 -2.21
N GLU A 94 19.47 -1.57 -2.77
CA GLU A 94 20.60 -1.43 -3.68
C GLU A 94 20.10 -1.23 -5.12
N PHE A 95 20.48 -0.10 -5.70
CA PHE A 95 20.25 0.21 -7.11
C PHE A 95 21.46 0.92 -7.69
N ASP A 96 22.03 0.35 -8.76
CA ASP A 96 23.20 0.90 -9.47
C ASP A 96 24.41 1.20 -8.54
N GLY A 97 24.69 0.28 -7.60
CA GLY A 97 25.78 0.40 -6.63
C GLY A 97 25.56 1.46 -5.54
N ARG A 98 24.38 2.07 -5.47
CA ARG A 98 23.98 3.00 -4.41
C ARG A 98 22.92 2.39 -3.52
N GLN A 99 22.99 2.70 -2.24
CA GLN A 99 21.97 2.36 -1.25
C GLN A 99 21.00 3.54 -1.15
N LEU A 100 19.75 3.33 -1.53
CA LEU A 100 18.70 4.36 -1.54
C LEU A 100 17.62 4.03 -0.52
N ALA A 101 17.21 5.01 0.27
CA ALA A 101 16.05 4.95 1.16
C ALA A 101 14.84 5.64 0.53
N TYR A 102 13.66 5.49 1.14
CA TYR A 102 12.43 6.15 0.66
C TYR A 102 12.59 7.67 0.57
N SER A 103 13.25 8.27 1.57
CA SER A 103 13.56 9.70 1.62
C SER A 103 14.30 10.23 0.39
N ASP A 104 15.04 9.37 -0.32
CA ASP A 104 15.85 9.78 -1.47
C ASP A 104 15.05 9.92 -2.77
N PHE A 105 13.85 9.31 -2.86
CA PHE A 105 13.05 9.28 -4.08
C PHE A 105 11.59 9.68 -3.93
N CYS A 106 11.08 9.92 -2.72
CA CYS A 106 9.67 10.33 -2.49
C CYS A 106 9.32 11.73 -3.04
N GLY A 107 10.32 12.56 -3.34
CA GLY A 107 10.11 13.88 -3.96
C GLY A 107 9.47 14.89 -2.99
N SER A 108 8.42 15.59 -3.43
CA SER A 108 7.72 16.57 -2.59
C SER A 108 6.67 15.97 -1.65
N GLN A 109 6.42 14.66 -1.74
CA GLN A 109 5.33 13.99 -1.01
C GLN A 109 5.79 13.29 0.27
N CYS A 110 7.07 13.45 0.64
CA CYS A 110 7.66 12.82 1.81
C CYS A 110 7.05 13.29 3.14
N GLU A 111 6.49 14.51 3.20
CA GLU A 111 5.95 15.10 4.44
C GLU A 111 4.62 14.46 4.90
N ASN A 112 3.94 13.71 4.02
CA ASN A 112 2.62 13.12 4.35
C ASN A 112 2.72 11.96 5.36
N SER A 113 3.88 11.30 5.48
CA SER A 113 4.09 10.21 6.45
C SER A 113 4.25 10.73 7.88
N ASP A 114 4.71 11.97 8.05
CA ASP A 114 5.17 12.50 9.34
C ASP A 114 4.02 12.76 10.33
N VAL A 115 2.77 12.86 9.84
CA VAL A 115 1.58 13.10 10.69
C VAL A 115 1.42 12.03 11.78
N VAL A 116 1.69 10.77 11.45
CA VAL A 116 1.60 9.66 12.40
C VAL A 116 2.71 9.74 13.44
N GLN A 117 3.93 10.03 13.02
CA GLN A 117 5.08 10.22 13.90
C GLN A 117 4.84 11.36 14.90
N ILE A 118 4.32 12.50 14.43
CA ILE A 118 3.96 13.64 15.28
C ILE A 118 2.88 13.25 16.29
N PHE A 119 1.81 12.59 15.84
CA PHE A 119 0.73 12.17 16.75
C PHE A 119 1.24 11.20 17.83
N LEU A 120 1.96 10.15 17.44
CA LEU A 120 2.48 9.13 18.35
C LEU A 120 3.49 9.70 19.34
N SER A 121 4.39 10.58 18.89
CA SER A 121 5.38 11.23 19.76
C SER A 121 4.73 12.18 20.77
N LEU A 122 3.73 12.96 20.35
CA LEU A 122 2.96 13.82 21.26
C LEU A 122 2.15 13.01 22.26
N TYR A 123 1.52 11.90 21.81
CA TYR A 123 0.78 11.01 22.70
C TYR A 123 1.71 10.35 23.73
N ARG A 124 2.87 9.85 23.31
CA ARG A 124 3.91 9.30 24.19
C ARG A 124 4.35 10.31 25.25
N ASN A 125 4.67 11.53 24.83
CA ASN A 125 5.06 12.61 25.73
C ASN A 125 3.92 12.96 26.69
N TRP A 126 2.68 13.08 26.19
CA TRP A 126 1.51 13.35 27.02
C TRP A 126 1.30 12.27 28.08
N GLN A 127 1.42 11.00 27.72
CA GLN A 127 1.32 9.88 28.66
C GLN A 127 2.43 9.93 29.71
N GLN A 128 3.68 10.20 29.30
CA GLN A 128 4.83 10.30 30.20
C GLN A 128 4.73 11.51 31.15
N HIS A 129 4.17 12.62 30.66
CA HIS A 129 3.93 13.82 31.46
C HIS A 129 2.71 13.66 32.38
N GLN A 130 1.65 12.94 32.00
CA GLN A 130 0.58 12.57 32.93
C GLN A 130 1.11 11.74 34.11
N ILE A 131 2.06 10.83 33.85
CA ILE A 131 2.70 10.03 34.91
C ILE A 131 3.56 10.90 35.86
N LYS A 132 4.04 12.06 35.41
CA LYS A 132 4.88 13.00 36.21
C LYS A 132 4.14 14.23 36.74
N MET A 133 2.94 14.55 36.25
CA MET A 133 2.19 15.77 36.58
C MET A 133 1.07 15.53 37.60
N GLU A 134 1.45 15.08 38.78
CA GLU A 134 0.80 15.53 40.03
C GLU A 134 1.36 16.92 40.46
N ILE A 135 2.32 17.48 39.71
CA ILE A 135 3.04 18.70 40.10
C ILE A 135 3.13 19.70 38.94
N LYS A 136 2.34 20.77 39.09
CA LYS A 136 2.49 22.15 38.57
C LYS A 136 2.01 22.47 37.14
N THR A 137 0.86 23.15 37.15
CA THR A 137 0.47 24.32 36.35
C THR A 137 1.63 25.15 35.78
N ASP A 138 1.62 25.42 34.47
CA ASP A 138 1.40 26.74 33.82
C ASP A 138 2.01 26.74 32.40
N LYS A 139 1.17 26.96 31.37
CA LYS A 139 1.54 27.43 30.01
C LYS A 139 2.62 26.68 29.21
N SER A 140 2.46 25.39 28.97
CA SER A 140 2.99 24.75 27.74
C SER A 140 1.86 24.69 26.72
N GLY A 141 2.01 25.32 25.54
CA GLY A 141 1.00 25.38 24.48
C GLY A 141 0.31 24.02 24.30
N ALA A 142 -0.95 23.93 24.72
CA ALA A 142 -1.63 22.67 24.94
C ALA A 142 -1.98 22.01 23.60
N ALA A 143 -1.17 21.04 23.18
CA ALA A 143 -1.54 20.17 22.07
C ALA A 143 -2.81 19.41 22.46
N LYS A 144 -3.90 19.62 21.72
CA LYS A 144 -5.17 18.90 21.93
C LYS A 144 -5.18 17.67 21.02
N LEU A 145 -5.04 16.49 21.62
CA LEU A 145 -5.06 15.20 20.94
C LEU A 145 -6.51 14.72 20.74
N THR A 146 -7.31 15.54 20.05
CA THR A 146 -8.71 15.24 19.70
C THR A 146 -8.80 14.54 18.34
N TYR A 147 -9.96 13.96 18.03
CA TYR A 147 -10.27 13.34 16.74
C TYR A 147 -11.52 14.01 16.15
N PRO A 148 -11.63 14.24 14.82
CA PRO A 148 -10.77 13.74 13.72
C PRO A 148 -9.53 14.61 13.43
N SER A 149 -9.31 15.69 14.17
CA SER A 149 -8.14 16.54 14.03
C SER A 149 -7.54 16.87 15.38
N MET A 150 -6.21 16.90 15.42
CA MET A 150 -5.45 17.41 16.56
C MET A 150 -5.09 18.87 16.33
N ASP A 151 -5.00 19.64 17.41
CA ASP A 151 -4.57 21.03 17.40
C ASP A 151 -3.21 21.13 18.08
N ILE A 152 -2.21 21.59 17.32
CA ILE A 152 -0.84 21.78 17.79
C ILE A 152 -0.47 23.23 17.50
N PHE A 153 -0.25 24.02 18.56
CA PHE A 153 0.10 25.44 18.47
C PHE A 153 -0.86 26.29 17.61
N GLY A 154 -2.15 25.95 17.58
CA GLY A 154 -3.16 26.66 16.78
C GLY A 154 -3.28 26.16 15.34
N ASN A 155 -2.44 25.20 14.93
CA ASN A 155 -2.54 24.53 13.64
C ASN A 155 -3.33 23.22 13.80
N GLN A 156 -4.39 23.08 13.01
CA GLN A 156 -5.20 21.89 12.98
C GLN A 156 -4.62 20.87 11.99
N ILE A 157 -4.23 19.69 12.49
CA ILE A 157 -3.75 18.57 11.69
C ILE A 157 -4.83 17.49 11.64
N TYR A 158 -5.20 17.06 10.43
CA TYR A 158 -6.22 16.04 10.23
C TYR A 158 -5.64 14.63 10.44
N LEU A 159 -6.25 13.85 11.33
CA LEU A 159 -5.83 12.50 11.70
C LEU A 159 -6.69 11.40 11.05
N GLY A 160 -7.89 11.75 10.56
CA GLY A 160 -8.87 10.79 10.06
C GLY A 160 -8.44 10.00 8.81
N ASN A 161 -7.36 10.42 8.14
CA ASN A 161 -6.77 9.64 7.04
C ASN A 161 -5.83 8.54 7.54
N ASN A 162 -5.20 8.72 8.71
CA ASN A 162 -4.12 7.85 9.17
C ASN A 162 -4.53 6.96 10.35
N ILE A 163 -5.56 7.33 11.10
CA ILE A 163 -5.93 6.67 12.36
C ILE A 163 -7.37 6.20 12.26
N PHE A 164 -7.59 4.90 12.51
CA PHE A 164 -8.89 4.25 12.37
C PHE A 164 -9.25 3.46 13.63
N GLN A 165 -10.55 3.20 13.79
CA GLN A 165 -11.12 2.52 14.96
C GLN A 165 -10.70 3.19 16.27
N VAL A 166 -11.03 4.48 16.37
CA VAL A 166 -10.67 5.33 17.50
C VAL A 166 -11.74 5.26 18.57
N LEU A 167 -11.35 5.02 19.82
CA LEU A 167 -12.21 5.25 20.98
C LEU A 167 -11.84 6.59 21.61
N LEU A 168 -12.87 7.38 21.90
CA LEU A 168 -12.75 8.70 22.47
C LEU A 168 -13.28 8.69 23.90
N ASN A 169 -12.60 9.43 24.75
CA ASN A 169 -13.13 9.71 26.07
C ASN A 169 -14.38 10.58 25.95
N ASN A 170 -15.51 10.09 26.46
CA ASN A 170 -16.83 10.72 26.32
C ASN A 170 -16.93 12.13 26.94
N ARG A 171 -16.00 12.50 27.83
CA ARG A 171 -16.00 13.82 28.50
C ARG A 171 -15.05 14.83 27.86
N SER A 172 -13.85 14.38 27.47
CA SER A 172 -12.79 15.27 26.98
C SER A 172 -12.66 15.29 25.46
N GLY A 173 -13.24 14.30 24.75
CA GLY A 173 -13.06 14.14 23.30
C GLY A 173 -11.62 13.77 22.90
N ILE A 174 -10.77 13.45 23.88
CA ILE A 174 -9.38 13.03 23.67
C ILE A 174 -9.37 11.57 23.23
N VAL A 175 -8.43 11.22 22.36
CA VAL A 175 -8.18 9.85 21.91
C VAL A 175 -7.72 8.97 23.08
N GLU A 176 -8.48 7.91 23.36
CA GLU A 176 -8.19 6.95 24.42
C GLU A 176 -7.54 5.68 23.85
N SER A 177 -8.05 5.18 22.73
CA SER A 177 -7.47 4.03 22.06
C SER A 177 -7.56 4.14 20.54
N VAL A 178 -6.63 3.48 19.88
CA VAL A 178 -6.56 3.34 18.42
C VAL A 178 -6.23 1.89 18.12
N CYS A 179 -7.01 1.24 17.26
CA CYS A 179 -6.73 -0.15 16.88
C CYS A 179 -5.94 -0.25 15.57
N LEU A 180 -6.04 0.73 14.67
CA LEU A 180 -5.45 0.69 13.34
C LEU A 180 -4.80 2.04 13.00
N ILE A 181 -3.52 2.00 12.66
CA ILE A 181 -2.78 3.16 12.13
C ILE A 181 -2.33 2.83 10.72
N VAL A 182 -2.45 3.79 9.81
CA VAL A 182 -2.08 3.66 8.41
C VAL A 182 -1.04 4.71 8.08
N LEU A 183 0.07 4.26 7.51
CA LEU A 183 1.14 5.08 6.97
C LEU A 183 0.99 5.14 5.45
N TYR A 184 1.10 6.33 4.89
CA TYR A 184 1.08 6.55 3.46
C TYR A 184 2.47 6.90 2.96
N PHE A 185 2.93 6.15 1.96
CA PHE A 185 4.19 6.39 1.27
C PHE A 185 3.93 6.71 -0.22
N PRO A 186 3.46 7.93 -0.53
CA PRO A 186 3.33 8.41 -1.89
C PRO A 186 4.67 8.80 -2.50
N ALA A 187 4.97 8.31 -3.70
CA ALA A 187 6.15 8.72 -4.46
C ALA A 187 5.77 9.13 -5.89
N ILE A 188 6.48 10.13 -6.40
CA ILE A 188 6.31 10.60 -7.77
C ILE A 188 7.38 9.94 -8.64
N CYS A 189 6.96 9.25 -9.69
CA CYS A 189 7.81 8.48 -10.59
C CYS A 189 7.85 9.13 -11.98
N PRO A 190 8.74 10.12 -12.22
CA PRO A 190 8.85 10.81 -13.52
C PRO A 190 9.55 9.96 -14.59
N ASN A 191 10.44 9.06 -14.17
CA ASN A 191 11.28 8.26 -15.06
C ASN A 191 11.08 6.77 -14.80
N SER A 192 11.29 5.94 -15.82
CA SER A 192 11.25 4.47 -15.69
C SER A 192 12.27 3.92 -14.69
N THR A 193 13.41 4.60 -14.51
CA THR A 193 14.41 4.25 -13.49
C THR A 193 13.85 4.39 -12.08
N ILE A 194 13.16 5.51 -11.77
CA ILE A 194 12.54 5.73 -10.46
C ILE A 194 11.43 4.71 -10.25
N GLU A 195 10.63 4.42 -11.28
CA GLU A 195 9.59 3.37 -11.20
C GLU A 195 10.19 2.00 -10.80
N GLN A 196 11.36 1.62 -11.33
CA GLN A 196 12.04 0.38 -10.95
C GLN A 196 12.56 0.41 -9.51
N ILE A 197 13.12 1.55 -9.08
CA ILE A 197 13.57 1.76 -7.69
C ILE A 197 12.40 1.60 -6.73
N THR A 198 11.29 2.28 -7.02
CA THR A 198 10.07 2.24 -6.20
C THR A 198 9.48 0.83 -6.11
N LYS A 199 9.45 0.08 -7.23
CA LYS A 199 9.03 -1.34 -7.22
C LYS A 199 9.95 -2.24 -6.39
N ARG A 200 11.27 -2.02 -6.43
CA ARG A 200 12.20 -2.78 -5.57
C ARG A 200 11.99 -2.46 -4.10
N TRP A 201 11.76 -1.19 -3.78
CA TRP A 201 11.45 -0.76 -2.42
C TRP A 201 10.12 -1.35 -1.94
N GLU A 202 9.08 -1.35 -2.77
CA GLU A 202 7.79 -2.00 -2.50
C GLU A 202 7.95 -3.49 -2.11
N ILE A 203 8.77 -4.23 -2.87
CA ILE A 203 9.08 -5.64 -2.57
C ILE A 203 9.84 -5.76 -1.24
N ALA A 204 10.82 -4.90 -0.97
CA ALA A 204 11.55 -4.91 0.29
C ALA A 204 10.64 -4.61 1.50
N VAL A 205 9.69 -3.69 1.36
CA VAL A 205 8.67 -3.41 2.38
C VAL A 205 7.74 -4.61 2.57
N LEU A 206 7.35 -5.30 1.48
CA LEU A 206 6.55 -6.52 1.56
C LEU A 206 7.29 -7.64 2.31
N GLU A 207 8.57 -7.85 2.02
CA GLU A 207 9.41 -8.83 2.70
C GLU A 207 9.56 -8.49 4.20
N TYR A 208 9.78 -7.22 4.52
CA TYR A 208 9.81 -6.75 5.90
C TYR A 208 8.48 -6.99 6.62
N SER A 209 7.35 -6.65 5.98
CA SER A 209 6.01 -6.89 6.52
C SER A 209 5.77 -8.37 6.82
N LYS A 210 6.14 -9.27 5.89
CA LYS A 210 6.04 -10.73 6.09
C LYS A 210 6.89 -11.21 7.26
N LYS A 211 8.09 -10.67 7.45
CA LYS A 211 8.95 -10.98 8.60
C LYS A 211 8.32 -10.53 9.92
N THR A 212 7.75 -9.34 9.94
CA THR A 212 7.09 -8.76 11.12
C THR A 212 5.78 -9.46 11.49
N GLN A 213 5.17 -10.27 10.60
CA GLN A 213 4.01 -11.11 10.98
C GLN A 213 4.33 -12.13 12.09
N THR A 214 5.61 -12.45 12.31
CA THR A 214 6.04 -13.34 13.40
C THR A 214 6.32 -12.56 14.70
N ASP A 215 6.31 -11.22 14.65
CA ASP A 215 6.54 -10.38 15.82
C ASP A 215 5.32 -10.43 16.77
N SER A 216 5.60 -10.33 18.07
CA SER A 216 4.63 -10.45 19.13
C SER A 216 3.84 -9.16 19.40
N LEU A 217 4.30 -7.99 18.93
CA LEU A 217 3.70 -6.70 19.26
C LEU A 217 2.82 -6.13 18.14
N VAL A 218 3.38 -5.85 16.97
CA VAL A 218 2.67 -5.16 15.89
C VAL A 218 2.62 -6.03 14.65
N LYS A 219 1.43 -6.18 14.08
CA LYS A 219 1.21 -6.83 12.79
C LYS A 219 1.15 -5.76 11.69
N LEU A 220 1.93 -5.97 10.64
CA LEU A 220 1.94 -5.13 9.45
C LEU A 220 1.12 -5.77 8.34
N SER A 221 0.34 -4.95 7.65
CA SER A 221 -0.35 -5.29 6.41
C SER A 221 -0.02 -4.23 5.37
N LEU A 222 0.19 -4.64 4.12
CA LEU A 222 0.67 -3.77 3.06
C LEU A 222 -0.32 -3.81 1.89
N THR A 223 -0.55 -2.67 1.25
CA THR A 223 -1.29 -2.64 -0.02
C THR A 223 -0.75 -1.55 -0.95
N SER A 224 -0.78 -1.83 -2.24
CA SER A 224 -0.39 -0.93 -3.32
C SER A 224 -0.94 -1.43 -4.65
N GLU A 225 -0.97 -0.56 -5.65
CA GLU A 225 -1.43 -0.93 -7.00
C GLU A 225 -0.56 -2.03 -7.62
N GLY A 226 0.77 -1.96 -7.43
CA GLY A 226 1.72 -2.95 -7.93
C GLY A 226 1.47 -4.34 -7.35
N LEU A 227 1.30 -4.44 -6.03
CA LEU A 227 1.02 -5.69 -5.34
C LEU A 227 -0.34 -6.27 -5.71
N VAL A 228 -1.39 -5.44 -5.80
CA VAL A 228 -2.72 -5.91 -6.20
C VAL A 228 -2.69 -6.41 -7.65
N SER A 229 -1.98 -5.73 -8.55
CA SER A 229 -1.80 -6.20 -9.92
C SER A 229 -1.05 -7.52 -10.00
N GLU A 230 -0.05 -7.73 -9.14
CA GLU A 230 0.70 -8.97 -9.09
C GLU A 230 -0.14 -10.13 -8.54
N GLU A 231 -0.92 -9.90 -7.49
CA GLU A 231 -1.82 -10.89 -6.89
C GLU A 231 -2.90 -11.35 -7.89
N VAL A 232 -3.50 -10.41 -8.63
CA VAL A 232 -4.47 -10.73 -9.70
C VAL A 232 -3.80 -11.55 -10.80
N ARG A 233 -2.56 -11.21 -11.17
CA ARG A 233 -1.78 -11.94 -12.18
C ARG A 233 -1.45 -13.36 -11.70
N GLN A 234 -1.00 -13.51 -10.46
CA GLN A 234 -0.67 -14.79 -9.86
C GLN A 234 -1.90 -15.70 -9.82
N THR A 235 -3.01 -15.19 -9.30
CA THR A 235 -4.30 -15.91 -9.29
C THR A 235 -4.71 -16.34 -10.70
N GLY A 236 -4.56 -15.44 -11.69
CA GLY A 236 -4.80 -15.75 -13.09
C GLY A 236 -3.95 -16.93 -13.56
N THR A 237 -2.65 -16.92 -13.27
CA THR A 237 -1.73 -17.99 -13.67
C THR A 237 -1.98 -19.32 -12.96
N GLU A 238 -2.41 -19.30 -11.70
CA GLU A 238 -2.74 -20.50 -10.93
C GLU A 238 -4.01 -21.20 -11.44
N VAL A 239 -4.95 -20.44 -12.02
CA VAL A 239 -6.21 -20.98 -12.56
C VAL A 239 -6.07 -21.52 -14.00
N ILE A 240 -5.10 -21.05 -14.78
CA ILE A 240 -4.83 -21.52 -16.16
C ILE A 240 -4.82 -23.07 -16.30
N PRO A 241 -4.12 -23.85 -15.45
CA PRO A 241 -4.10 -25.31 -15.59
C PRO A 241 -5.45 -25.99 -15.31
N LEU A 242 -6.40 -25.33 -14.65
CA LEU A 242 -7.74 -25.89 -14.41
C LEU A 242 -8.67 -25.80 -15.63
N MET A 243 -8.41 -24.86 -16.55
CA MET A 243 -9.22 -24.70 -17.77
C MET A 243 -9.21 -25.94 -18.68
N PRO A 244 -8.08 -26.58 -19.03
CA PRO A 244 -8.11 -27.80 -19.84
C PRO A 244 -8.78 -28.97 -19.11
N VAL A 245 -8.65 -29.06 -17.79
CA VAL A 245 -9.29 -30.11 -16.97
C VAL A 245 -10.81 -30.04 -17.09
N SER A 246 -11.39 -28.83 -17.04
CA SER A 246 -12.84 -28.65 -17.19
C SER A 246 -13.33 -28.99 -18.61
N VAL A 247 -12.55 -28.67 -19.65
CA VAL A 247 -12.86 -29.04 -21.04
C VAL A 247 -12.84 -30.56 -21.21
N VAL A 248 -11.84 -31.26 -20.66
CA VAL A 248 -11.77 -32.73 -20.71
C VAL A 248 -12.94 -33.36 -19.97
N ALA A 249 -13.30 -32.85 -18.79
CA ALA A 249 -14.45 -33.32 -18.03
C ALA A 249 -15.78 -33.16 -18.81
N MET A 250 -15.96 -32.03 -19.50
CA MET A 250 -17.14 -31.82 -20.36
C MET A 250 -17.18 -32.78 -21.55
N ILE A 251 -16.04 -33.06 -22.19
CA ILE A 251 -15.97 -34.02 -23.30
C ILE A 251 -16.34 -35.43 -22.80
N LEU A 252 -15.77 -35.86 -21.67
CA LEU A 252 -16.09 -37.16 -21.08
C LEU A 252 -17.57 -37.29 -20.74
N PHE A 253 -18.18 -36.25 -20.16
CA PHE A 253 -19.60 -36.22 -19.86
C PHE A 253 -20.49 -36.27 -21.11
N THR A 254 -20.02 -35.72 -22.23
CA THR A 254 -20.82 -35.69 -23.47
C THR A 254 -20.74 -37.01 -24.26
N VAL A 255 -19.64 -37.75 -24.13
CA VAL A 255 -19.41 -39.02 -24.86
C VAL A 255 -20.04 -40.22 -24.16
N ILE A 256 -20.23 -40.16 -22.84
CA ILE A 256 -20.89 -41.18 -22.02
C ILE A 256 -22.40 -40.94 -22.02
#